data_AF-A0A259NEG2-F1
#
_entry.id   AF-A0A259NEG2-F1
#
_cell.length_a   1.000
_cell.length_b   1.000
_cell.length_c   1.000
_cell.angle_alpha   90.00
_cell.angle_beta   90.00
_cell.angle_gamma   90.00
#
_symmetry.space_group_name_H-M   'P 1'
#
loop_
_entity.id
_entity.type
_entity.pdbx_description
1 polymer ?
#
loop_
_entity_poly.entity_id
_entity_poly.type
_entity_poly.pdbx_seq_one_letter_code
_entity_poly.pdbx_strand_id
1 'polypeptide(L)'
;MGNPPQTPILQPVQLHEKKLEIDSSANDSCDRDADAVFSFCSQEIAALLGNDFLTKLPSEVLAEFCLASVKHNHPTAELLYKIIINFMLAYSNPTAHEDSLKAFDFLDYLTDREG
;
A
#
# COMPACT_ATOMS: atom_id res chain seq x y z
N MET A 1 -61.21 -12.42 27.70
CA MET A 1 -60.64 -11.26 27.01
C MET A 1 -59.13 -11.37 27.12
N GLY A 2 -58.43 -11.68 26.03
CA GLY A 2 -56.97 -11.82 26.02
C GLY A 2 -56.33 -10.55 25.47
N ASN A 3 -55.30 -10.03 26.13
CA ASN A 3 -54.55 -8.87 25.65
C ASN A 3 -53.71 -9.25 24.41
N PRO A 4 -53.55 -8.35 23.43
CA PRO A 4 -52.73 -8.62 22.25
C PRO A 4 -51.23 -8.56 22.59
N PRO A 5 -50.38 -9.26 21.81
CA PRO A 5 -48.94 -9.28 22.05
C PRO A 5 -48.32 -7.93 21.64
N GLN A 6 -47.47 -7.38 22.51
CA GLN A 6 -46.68 -6.18 22.21
C GLN A 6 -45.45 -6.56 21.39
N THR A 7 -45.33 -6.01 20.18
CA THR A 7 -44.12 -6.09 19.37
C THR A 7 -43.04 -5.16 19.91
N PRO A 8 -41.75 -5.55 19.90
CA PRO A 8 -40.65 -4.68 20.34
C PRO A 8 -40.44 -3.57 19.31
N ILE A 9 -40.48 -2.32 19.75
CA ILE A 9 -40.13 -1.16 18.93
C ILE A 9 -38.60 -1.12 18.82
N LEU A 10 -38.07 -1.48 17.66
CA LEU A 10 -36.66 -1.25 17.32
C LEU A 10 -36.45 0.26 17.21
N GLN A 11 -35.62 0.82 18.10
CA GLN A 11 -35.22 2.21 18.02
C GLN A 11 -34.30 2.41 16.80
N PRO A 12 -34.47 3.49 16.00
CA PRO A 12 -33.57 3.77 14.90
C PRO A 12 -32.19 4.13 15.45
N VAL A 13 -31.16 3.39 15.03
CA VAL A 13 -29.77 3.73 15.30
C VAL A 13 -29.46 5.03 14.55
N GLN A 14 -29.28 6.12 15.30
CA GLN A 14 -28.85 7.41 14.76
C GLN A 14 -27.37 7.28 14.35
N LEU A 15 -27.13 6.99 13.07
CA LEU A 15 -25.80 7.04 12.46
C LEU A 15 -25.36 8.51 12.46
N HIS A 16 -24.54 8.90 13.45
CA HIS A 16 -23.89 10.22 13.44
C HIS A 16 -22.87 10.22 12.30
N GLU A 17 -23.24 10.79 11.16
CA GLU A 17 -22.30 11.19 10.12
C GLU A 17 -21.40 12.30 10.68
N LYS A 18 -20.25 11.89 11.21
CA LYS A 18 -19.21 12.81 11.63
C LYS A 18 -18.61 13.44 10.36
N LYS A 19 -19.12 14.60 9.98
CA LYS A 19 -18.53 15.46 8.95
C LYS A 19 -17.12 15.82 9.39
N LEU A 20 -16.10 15.21 8.77
CA LEU A 20 -14.72 15.63 8.94
C LEU A 20 -14.56 16.99 8.26
N GLU A 21 -14.34 18.02 9.08
CA GLU A 21 -13.83 19.30 8.62
C GLU A 21 -12.33 19.10 8.32
N ILE A 22 -11.99 19.13 7.03
CA ILE A 22 -10.60 18.98 6.57
C ILE A 22 -10.02 20.39 6.50
N ASP A 23 -9.28 20.77 7.54
CA ASP A 23 -8.44 21.96 7.51
C ASP A 23 -7.28 21.74 6.52
N SER A 24 -7.26 22.56 5.46
CA SER A 24 -6.19 22.55 4.46
C SER A 24 -4.88 23.08 5.02
N SER A 25 -4.02 22.21 5.54
CA SER A 25 -2.57 22.43 5.63
C SER A 25 -1.88 21.65 4.48
N ALA A 26 -1.97 22.19 3.27
CA ALA A 26 -1.67 21.50 2.01
C ALA A 26 -0.20 21.13 1.74
N ASN A 27 0.72 21.32 2.70
CA ASN A 27 2.11 20.87 2.58
C ASN A 27 2.47 19.70 3.51
N ASP A 28 1.57 19.32 4.42
CA ASP A 28 1.77 18.22 5.39
C ASP A 28 0.77 17.06 5.13
N SER A 29 -0.03 17.17 4.07
CA SER A 29 -1.06 16.17 3.74
C SER A 29 -0.51 15.00 2.92
N CYS A 30 0.45 15.25 2.03
CA CYS A 30 0.98 14.21 1.14
C CYS A 30 1.75 13.12 1.92
N ASP A 31 2.59 13.52 2.86
CA ASP A 31 3.34 12.58 3.71
C ASP A 31 2.40 11.76 4.60
N ARG A 32 1.35 12.41 5.13
CA ARG A 32 0.30 11.73 5.91
C ARG A 32 -0.51 10.73 5.08
N ASP A 33 -0.71 10.99 3.80
CA ASP A 33 -1.40 10.07 2.89
C ASP A 33 -0.53 8.83 2.61
N ALA A 34 0.77 9.01 2.38
CA ALA A 34 1.70 7.89 2.16
C ALA A 34 1.77 6.96 3.38
N ASP A 35 1.90 7.52 4.59
CA ASP A 35 1.95 6.74 5.83
C ASP A 35 0.63 5.98 6.10
N ALA A 36 -0.51 6.62 5.85
CA ALA A 36 -1.82 5.98 6.02
C ALA A 36 -2.00 4.81 5.04
N VAL A 37 -1.62 5.01 3.77
CA VAL A 37 -1.68 3.97 2.74
C VAL A 37 -0.68 2.84 3.06
N PHE A 38 0.53 3.16 3.51
CA PHE A 38 1.50 2.17 3.96
C PHE A 38 0.94 1.32 5.11
N SER A 39 0.37 1.96 6.14
CA SER A 39 -0.22 1.24 7.27
C SER A 39 -1.30 0.26 6.81
N PHE A 40 -2.08 0.60 5.79
CA PHE A 40 -3.08 -0.29 5.19
C PHE A 40 -2.43 -1.45 4.42
N CYS A 41 -1.45 -1.18 3.54
CA CYS A 41 -0.79 -2.19 2.71
C CYS A 41 0.17 -3.10 3.49
N SER A 42 0.70 -2.64 4.63
CA SER A 42 1.75 -3.33 5.40
C SER A 42 1.36 -4.76 5.81
N GLN A 43 0.10 -5.00 6.14
CA GLN A 43 -0.38 -6.32 6.54
C GLN A 43 -0.31 -7.34 5.40
N GLU A 44 -0.70 -6.91 4.18
CA GLU A 44 -0.66 -7.75 3.00
C GLU A 44 0.79 -8.00 2.54
N ILE A 45 1.63 -6.96 2.60
CA ILE A 45 3.07 -7.07 2.32
C ILE A 45 3.73 -8.06 3.29
N ALA A 46 3.48 -7.93 4.59
CA ALA A 46 4.02 -8.84 5.60
C ALA A 46 3.52 -10.28 5.43
N ALA A 47 2.25 -10.47 5.02
CA ALA A 47 1.70 -11.78 4.77
C ALA A 47 2.37 -12.49 3.58
N LEU A 48 2.79 -11.74 2.55
CA LEU A 48 3.38 -12.29 1.34
C LEU A 48 4.92 -12.39 1.38
N LEU A 49 5.58 -11.39 1.98
CA LEU A 49 7.05 -11.25 1.98
C LEU A 49 7.70 -11.48 3.35
N GLY A 50 6.90 -11.59 4.42
CA GLY A 50 7.38 -11.75 5.79
C GLY A 50 7.39 -10.43 6.58
N ASN A 51 7.21 -10.53 7.90
CA ASN A 51 7.26 -9.35 8.79
C ASN A 51 8.65 -8.71 8.86
N ASP A 52 9.69 -9.53 8.72
CA ASP A 52 11.08 -9.10 8.71
C ASP A 52 11.38 -8.19 7.51
N PHE A 53 10.76 -8.44 6.36
CA PHE A 53 10.89 -7.61 5.16
C PHE A 53 10.58 -6.13 5.43
N LEU A 54 9.50 -5.84 6.16
CA LEU A 54 9.11 -4.46 6.51
C LEU A 54 10.18 -3.72 7.33
N THR A 55 11.01 -4.45 8.07
CA THR A 55 12.07 -3.86 8.91
C THR A 55 13.41 -3.70 8.18
N LYS A 56 13.54 -4.26 6.97
CA LYS A 56 14.79 -4.25 6.18
C LYS A 56 14.81 -3.18 5.09
N LEU A 57 13.65 -2.67 4.71
CA LEU A 57 13.51 -1.59 3.74
C LEU A 57 13.30 -0.24 4.43
N PRO A 58 13.82 0.86 3.86
CA PRO A 58 13.47 2.20 4.31
C PRO A 58 11.95 2.39 4.25
N SER A 59 11.35 2.80 5.37
CA SER A 59 9.91 2.96 5.48
C SER A 59 9.37 4.02 4.52
N GLU A 60 10.12 5.10 4.30
CA GLU A 60 9.73 6.18 3.39
C GLU A 60 9.57 5.66 1.95
N VAL A 61 10.55 4.88 1.46
CA VAL A 61 10.50 4.27 0.12
C VAL A 61 9.31 3.33 -0.01
N LEU A 62 9.05 2.53 1.02
CA LEU A 62 7.95 1.58 1.00
C LEU A 62 6.58 2.29 1.05
N ALA A 63 6.48 3.41 1.78
CA ALA A 63 5.26 4.21 1.85
C ALA A 63 4.95 4.88 0.51
N GLU A 64 5.95 5.49 -0.13
CA GLU A 64 5.79 6.07 -1.47
C GLU A 64 5.43 5.02 -2.51
N PHE A 65 6.07 3.84 -2.45
CA PHE A 65 5.69 2.72 -3.32
C PHE A 65 4.22 2.32 -3.14
N CYS A 66 3.75 2.21 -1.89
CA CYS A 66 2.35 1.86 -1.60
C CYS A 66 1.39 2.93 -2.11
N LEU A 67 1.73 4.22 -1.93
CA LEU A 67 0.91 5.32 -2.42
C LEU A 67 0.83 5.30 -3.96
N ALA A 68 1.96 5.10 -4.63
CA ALA A 68 2.02 5.04 -6.09
C ALA A 68 1.22 3.84 -6.64
N SER A 69 1.42 2.63 -6.09
CA SER A 69 0.70 1.44 -6.55
C SER A 69 -0.81 1.58 -6.38
N VAL A 70 -1.28 2.15 -5.26
CA VAL A 70 -2.71 2.40 -5.02
C VAL A 70 -3.26 3.45 -6.00
N LYS A 71 -2.54 4.56 -6.23
CA LYS A 71 -2.92 5.58 -7.23
C LYS A 71 -3.05 5.00 -8.64
N HIS A 72 -2.20 4.03 -8.98
CA HIS A 72 -2.22 3.34 -10.27
C HIS A 72 -3.11 2.08 -10.29
N ASN A 73 -3.89 1.83 -9.23
CA ASN A 73 -4.80 0.69 -9.10
C ASN A 73 -4.09 -0.67 -9.30
N HIS A 74 -2.90 -0.81 -8.71
CA HIS A 74 -2.14 -2.06 -8.69
C HIS A 74 -2.26 -2.76 -7.33
N PRO A 75 -2.30 -4.11 -7.32
CA PRO A 75 -2.22 -4.88 -6.08
C PRO A 75 -0.82 -4.74 -5.49
N THR A 76 -0.67 -3.90 -4.46
CA THR A 76 0.62 -3.44 -3.93
C THR A 76 1.56 -4.58 -3.55
N ALA A 77 1.12 -5.49 -2.68
CA ALA A 77 1.96 -6.58 -2.20
C ALA A 77 2.36 -7.55 -3.33
N GLU A 78 1.40 -7.89 -4.20
CA GLU A 78 1.64 -8.78 -5.34
C GLU A 78 2.61 -8.17 -6.36
N LEU A 79 2.48 -6.87 -6.65
CA LEU A 79 3.39 -6.14 -7.52
C LEU A 79 4.82 -6.18 -6.96
N LEU A 80 4.99 -5.85 -5.67
CA LEU A 80 6.29 -5.86 -5.02
C LEU A 80 6.94 -7.25 -5.05
N TYR A 81 6.16 -8.28 -4.71
CA TYR A 81 6.61 -9.67 -4.79
C TYR A 81 7.07 -10.05 -6.20
N LYS A 82 6.28 -9.71 -7.24
CA LYS A 82 6.63 -9.98 -8.63
C LYS A 82 7.90 -9.26 -9.06
N ILE A 83 8.10 -8.00 -8.66
CA ILE A 83 9.32 -7.25 -8.98
C ILE A 83 10.55 -7.98 -8.44
N ILE A 84 10.54 -8.34 -7.15
CA ILE A 84 11.65 -9.03 -6.49
C ILE A 84 11.92 -10.38 -7.14
N ILE A 85 10.89 -11.22 -7.29
CA ILE A 85 11.04 -12.57 -7.84
C ILE A 85 11.49 -12.55 -9.29
N ASN A 86 10.91 -11.70 -10.13
CA ASN A 86 11.29 -11.63 -11.54
C ASN A 86 12.74 -11.16 -11.70
N PHE A 87 13.18 -10.19 -10.89
CA PHE A 87 14.58 -9.78 -10.89
C PHE A 87 15.51 -10.92 -10.46
N MET A 88 15.22 -11.58 -9.33
CA MET A 88 16.03 -12.70 -8.84
C MET A 88 16.12 -13.83 -9.86
N LEU A 89 15.01 -14.19 -10.50
CA LEU A 89 14.98 -15.23 -11.54
C LEU A 89 15.79 -14.82 -12.76
N ALA A 90 15.60 -13.59 -13.28
CA ALA A 90 16.33 -13.10 -14.44
C ALA A 90 17.84 -13.01 -14.15
N TYR A 91 18.22 -12.51 -12.99
CA TYR A 91 19.61 -12.39 -12.55
C TYR A 91 20.27 -13.77 -12.37
N SER A 92 19.54 -14.75 -11.85
CA SER A 92 20.05 -16.12 -11.69
C SER A 92 20.19 -16.88 -13.01
N ASN A 93 19.58 -16.39 -14.10
CA ASN A 93 19.62 -17.05 -15.40
C ASN A 93 20.89 -16.64 -16.17
N PRO A 94 21.80 -17.58 -16.51
CA PRO A 94 23.04 -17.26 -17.22
C PRO A 94 22.85 -16.52 -18.54
N THR A 95 21.71 -16.70 -19.23
CA THR A 95 21.46 -16.03 -20.50
C THR A 95 20.76 -14.67 -20.37
N ALA A 96 20.22 -14.34 -19.20
CA ALA A 96 19.46 -13.10 -18.97
C ALA A 96 20.07 -12.19 -17.89
N HIS A 97 21.10 -12.65 -17.17
CA HIS A 97 21.68 -11.92 -16.05
C HIS A 97 22.20 -10.53 -16.43
N GLU A 98 22.93 -10.41 -17.56
CA GLU A 98 23.42 -9.11 -18.04
C GLU A 98 22.28 -8.14 -18.34
N ASP A 99 21.20 -8.63 -18.95
CA ASP A 99 20.05 -7.78 -19.29
C ASP A 99 19.24 -7.38 -18.06
N SER A 100 19.17 -8.25 -17.04
CA SER A 100 18.56 -7.91 -15.75
C SER A 100 19.34 -6.79 -15.03
N LEU A 101 20.67 -6.81 -15.09
CA LEU A 101 21.51 -5.75 -14.55
C LEU A 101 21.36 -4.44 -15.33
N LYS A 102 21.36 -4.49 -16.67
CA LYS A 102 21.11 -3.30 -17.50
C LYS A 102 19.75 -2.67 -17.20
N ALA A 103 18.72 -3.48 -16.97
CA ALA A 103 17.41 -2.99 -16.59
C ALA A 103 17.44 -2.30 -15.22
N PHE A 104 18.20 -2.86 -14.27
CA PHE A 104 18.40 -2.25 -12.95
C PHE A 104 19.16 -0.93 -13.04
N ASP A 105 20.29 -0.88 -13.76
CA ASP A 105 21.06 0.35 -14.02
C ASP A 105 20.19 1.44 -14.68
N PHE A 106 19.27 1.04 -15.57
CA PHE A 106 18.34 1.96 -16.19
C PHE A 106 17.32 2.54 -15.19
N LEU A 107 16.85 1.74 -14.24
CA LEU A 107 15.98 2.24 -13.16
C LEU A 107 16.74 3.23 -12.26
N ASP A 108 17.97 2.90 -11.87
CA ASP A 108 18.83 3.80 -11.07
C ASP A 108 19.04 5.15 -11.78
N TYR A 109 19.29 5.11 -13.09
CA TYR A 109 19.41 6.30 -13.92
C TYR A 109 18.14 7.17 -13.94
N LEU A 110 16.95 6.56 -13.98
CA LEU A 110 15.69 7.31 -13.95
C LEU A 110 15.47 7.96 -12.59
N THR A 111 15.84 7.30 -11.50
CA THR A 111 15.68 7.84 -10.14
C THR A 111 16.67 8.93 -9.80
N ASP A 112 17.91 8.87 -10.31
CA ASP A 112 18.94 9.91 -10.10
C ASP A 112 18.64 11.21 -10.87
N ARG A 113 17.87 11.14 -11.95
CA ARG A 113 17.54 12.30 -12.80
C ARG A 113 16.39 13.16 -12.26
N GLU A 114 15.65 12.65 -11.28
CA GLU A 114 14.51 13.34 -10.65
C GLU A 114 14.85 13.98 -9.29
N GLY A 115 16.13 13.93 -8.86
CA GLY A 115 16.67 14.66 -7.70
C GLY A 115 17.36 15.96 -8.08
#